data_AF-A0A2V7R0Y2-F1
#
_entry.id   AF-A0A2V7R0Y2-F1
#
_cell.length_a   1.000
_cell.length_b   1.000
_cell.length_c   1.000
_cell.angle_alpha   90.00
_cell.angle_beta   90.00
_cell.angle_gamma   90.00
#
_symmetry.space_group_name_H-M   'P 1'
#
loop_
_entity.id
_entity.type
_entity.pdbx_description
1 polymer ?
#
loop_
_entity_poly.entity_id
_entity_poly.type
_entity_poly.pdbx_seq_one_letter_code
_entity_poly.pdbx_strand_id
1 'polypeptide(L)'
;MPRRLLVIAALALTAPPYLRAQQGNPALVAAARDYIVAGDYAKADSVLTEALAGAFYVMDSVDALVWRGVLEYQRGNRSLAQLSFRRAFNLHVPTDVTGLETISPGVARLFDSEYRAIRVFSAREVDVPAQWRIPAVFVYPAVLKPRRISGHALVHMVVDTLGNVEEKSIEILDIPDSAFIGPLRETLLASRFEPARSKGRLVKSSLSYQFNLTPPPLQDPVRLVDRARQQLRQHRADSALALLGDALDSTNHASPAIRVYAQLVQGMAWRAKGRDSLATATFSAALAGYHDLTTRGVDLAPVLRSLADTVRLLTPRRE
;
A
#
# COMPACT_ATOMS: atom_id res chain seq x y z
N MET A 1 -54.32 13.50 79.83
CA MET A 1 -54.70 13.82 78.44
C MET A 1 -53.56 14.59 77.76
N PRO A 2 -53.28 14.34 76.48
CA PRO A 2 -51.91 14.08 76.00
C PRO A 2 -51.19 15.32 75.45
N ARG A 3 -49.87 15.39 75.66
CA ARG A 3 -48.96 16.27 74.90
C ARG A 3 -47.98 15.37 74.14
N ARG A 4 -48.19 15.26 72.83
CA ARG A 4 -47.39 14.45 71.91
C ARG A 4 -45.97 15.02 71.82
N LEU A 5 -44.99 14.16 72.08
CA LEU A 5 -43.58 14.34 71.70
C LEU A 5 -43.47 14.28 70.17
N LEU A 6 -42.82 15.26 69.57
CA LEU A 6 -42.38 15.24 68.17
C LEU A 6 -40.85 15.32 68.19
N VAL A 7 -40.22 14.17 67.99
CA VAL A 7 -38.78 14.02 67.74
C VAL A 7 -38.54 14.38 66.28
N ILE A 8 -37.79 15.44 66.02
CA ILE A 8 -37.32 15.78 64.68
C ILE A 8 -36.01 15.02 64.47
N ALA A 9 -36.05 13.97 63.66
CA ALA A 9 -34.87 13.29 63.15
C ALA A 9 -34.25 14.14 62.03
N ALA A 10 -33.04 14.64 62.23
CA ALA A 10 -32.24 15.29 61.20
C ALA A 10 -31.71 14.21 60.24
N LEU A 11 -32.37 14.05 59.08
CA LEU A 11 -31.78 13.32 57.96
C LEU A 11 -30.66 14.17 57.36
N ALA A 12 -29.42 13.71 57.53
CA ALA A 12 -28.30 14.13 56.70
C ALA A 12 -28.57 13.64 55.26
N LEU A 13 -29.11 14.52 54.41
CA LEU A 13 -29.21 14.27 52.97
C LEU A 13 -27.79 14.29 52.37
N THR A 14 -27.25 13.11 52.14
CA THR A 14 -26.25 12.91 51.09
C THR A 14 -26.93 13.19 49.75
N ALA A 15 -26.53 14.29 49.11
CA ALA A 15 -27.05 14.65 47.80
C ALA A 15 -26.79 13.53 46.79
N PRO A 16 -27.79 13.12 46.01
CA PRO A 16 -27.62 12.04 45.05
C PRO A 16 -26.79 12.47 43.83
N PRO A 17 -26.13 11.51 43.14
CA PRO A 17 -25.20 11.78 42.03
C PRO A 17 -25.83 12.46 40.80
N TYR A 18 -27.16 12.51 40.70
CA TYR A 18 -27.88 13.06 39.56
C TYR A 18 -27.88 14.60 39.50
N LEU A 19 -27.63 15.29 40.63
CA LEU A 19 -27.55 16.76 40.66
C LEU A 19 -26.19 17.33 40.22
N ARG A 20 -25.16 16.48 40.10
CA ARG A 20 -23.85 16.86 39.56
C ARG A 20 -23.80 16.82 38.03
N ALA A 21 -24.70 16.06 37.40
CA ALA A 21 -24.85 15.93 35.95
C ALA A 21 -25.33 17.20 35.22
N GLN A 22 -25.41 18.35 35.90
CA GLN A 22 -25.90 19.61 35.34
C GLN A 22 -24.78 20.60 34.99
N GLN A 23 -23.52 20.28 35.30
CA GLN A 23 -22.40 20.98 34.69
C GLN A 23 -22.15 20.35 33.31
N GLY A 24 -22.49 21.10 32.25
CA GLY A 24 -22.22 20.64 30.88
C GLY A 24 -20.76 20.25 30.72
N ASN A 25 -20.49 19.28 29.83
CA ASN A 25 -19.14 18.75 29.61
C ASN A 25 -18.03 19.82 29.49
N PRO A 26 -18.25 20.95 28.80
CA PRO A 26 -17.26 22.04 28.74
C PRO A 26 -16.87 22.60 30.11
N ALA A 27 -17.81 22.68 31.06
CA ALA A 27 -17.55 23.19 32.41
C ALA A 27 -16.72 22.19 33.24
N LEU A 28 -16.99 20.88 33.09
CA LEU A 28 -16.19 19.83 33.73
C LEU A 28 -14.75 19.85 33.20
N VAL A 29 -14.58 19.96 31.87
CA VAL A 29 -13.25 20.08 31.26
C VAL A 29 -12.54 21.36 31.72
N ALA A 30 -13.22 22.49 31.80
CA ALA A 30 -12.65 23.74 32.32
C ALA A 30 -12.19 23.59 33.78
N ALA A 31 -13.03 23.02 34.66
CA ALA A 31 -12.66 22.76 36.05
C ALA A 31 -11.46 21.81 36.16
N ALA A 32 -11.38 20.79 35.30
CA ALA A 32 -10.23 19.90 35.25
C ALA A 32 -8.93 20.63 34.86
N ARG A 33 -8.98 21.57 33.91
CA ARG A 33 -7.83 22.42 33.55
C ARG A 33 -7.32 23.19 34.75
N ASP A 34 -8.22 23.82 35.51
CA ASP A 34 -7.87 24.59 36.71
C ASP A 34 -7.20 23.70 37.77
N TYR A 35 -7.73 22.49 37.99
CA TYR A 35 -7.11 21.51 38.91
C TYR A 35 -5.74 21.02 38.44
N ILE A 36 -5.54 20.82 37.13
CA ILE A 36 -4.24 20.45 36.56
C ILE A 36 -3.22 21.56 36.80
N VAL A 37 -3.60 22.82 36.56
CA VAL A 37 -2.73 24.00 36.79
C VAL A 37 -2.41 24.16 38.28
N ALA A 38 -3.39 23.91 39.16
CA ALA A 38 -3.21 23.95 40.60
C ALA A 38 -2.42 22.75 41.18
N GLY A 39 -2.13 21.72 40.37
CA GLY A 39 -1.45 20.50 40.81
C GLY A 39 -2.35 19.50 41.56
N ASP A 40 -3.65 19.72 41.64
CA ASP A 40 -4.61 18.81 42.28
C ASP A 40 -5.04 17.70 41.30
N TYR A 41 -4.11 16.80 41.02
CA TYR A 41 -4.30 15.75 40.01
C TYR A 41 -5.38 14.73 40.37
N ALA A 42 -5.72 14.57 41.66
CA ALA A 42 -6.78 13.64 42.07
C ALA A 42 -8.17 14.18 41.70
N LYS A 43 -8.42 15.48 41.94
CA LYS A 43 -9.67 16.12 41.53
C LYS A 43 -9.78 16.22 40.02
N ALA A 44 -8.70 16.59 39.33
CA ALA A 44 -8.68 16.63 37.87
C ALA A 44 -9.10 15.29 37.25
N ASP A 45 -8.60 14.18 37.81
CA ASP A 45 -8.90 12.83 37.33
C ASP A 45 -10.35 12.40 37.56
N SER A 46 -10.90 12.71 38.73
CA SER A 46 -12.31 12.48 39.04
C SER A 46 -13.21 13.23 38.05
N VAL A 47 -12.94 14.52 37.84
CA VAL A 47 -13.74 15.38 36.97
C VAL A 47 -13.61 14.97 35.50
N LEU A 48 -12.42 14.61 35.02
CA LEU A 48 -12.24 14.12 33.65
C LEU A 48 -12.91 12.76 33.43
N THR A 49 -12.95 11.91 34.45
CA THR A 49 -13.67 10.63 34.37
C THR A 49 -15.18 10.86 34.26
N GLU A 50 -15.71 11.82 35.03
CA GLU A 50 -17.11 12.25 34.94
C GLU A 50 -17.43 12.87 33.58
N ALA A 51 -16.56 13.75 33.08
CA ALA A 51 -16.65 14.37 31.75
C ALA A 51 -16.71 13.34 30.61
N LEU A 52 -15.86 12.31 30.66
CA LEU A 52 -15.85 11.23 29.69
C LEU A 52 -17.10 10.34 29.78
N ALA A 53 -17.57 10.05 30.99
CA ALA A 53 -18.77 9.24 31.21
C ALA A 53 -20.05 9.97 30.76
N GLY A 54 -20.09 11.30 30.89
CA GLY A 54 -21.19 12.15 30.48
C GLY A 54 -21.08 12.71 29.05
N ALA A 55 -20.10 12.26 28.25
CA ALA A 55 -19.90 12.77 26.90
C ALA A 55 -20.95 12.24 25.92
N PHE A 56 -21.92 13.09 25.58
CA PHE A 56 -22.95 12.77 24.58
C PHE A 56 -22.49 13.04 23.15
N TYR A 57 -21.57 13.99 22.95
CA TYR A 57 -21.04 14.34 21.63
C TYR A 57 -19.60 13.83 21.44
N VAL A 58 -19.19 13.65 20.18
CA VAL A 58 -17.82 13.25 19.86
C VAL A 58 -16.82 14.33 20.31
N MET A 59 -17.15 15.61 20.11
CA MET A 59 -16.27 16.72 20.50
C MET A 59 -16.04 16.79 22.01
N ASP A 60 -17.09 16.56 22.79
CA ASP A 60 -17.03 16.43 24.24
C ASP A 60 -16.04 15.35 24.70
N SER A 61 -16.09 14.17 24.07
CA SER A 61 -15.15 13.08 24.33
C SER A 61 -13.72 13.45 23.94
N VAL A 62 -13.55 14.14 22.80
CA VAL A 62 -12.26 14.56 22.29
C VAL A 62 -11.60 15.54 23.25
N ASP A 63 -12.31 16.58 23.68
CA ASP A 63 -11.79 17.57 24.63
C ASP A 63 -11.38 16.90 25.95
N ALA A 64 -12.26 16.06 26.52
CA ALA A 64 -11.95 15.37 27.76
C ALA A 64 -10.75 14.41 27.62
N LEU A 65 -10.59 13.71 26.49
CA LEU A 65 -9.43 12.84 26.22
C LEU A 65 -8.13 13.62 26.05
N VAL A 66 -8.17 14.79 25.40
CA VAL A 66 -6.99 15.67 25.31
C VAL A 66 -6.55 16.08 26.71
N TRP A 67 -7.47 16.54 27.55
CA TRP A 67 -7.14 16.97 28.91
C TRP A 67 -6.75 15.82 29.85
N ARG A 68 -7.27 14.61 29.63
CA ARG A 68 -6.76 13.38 30.25
C ARG A 68 -5.31 13.12 29.87
N GLY A 69 -4.94 13.33 28.62
CA GLY A 69 -3.55 13.22 28.17
C GLY A 69 -2.62 14.23 28.86
N VAL A 70 -3.07 15.48 29.01
CA VAL A 70 -2.33 16.52 29.75
C VAL A 70 -2.12 16.12 31.21
N LEU A 71 -3.18 15.66 31.89
CA LEU A 71 -3.12 15.19 33.27
C LEU A 71 -2.10 14.05 33.44
N GLU A 72 -2.16 13.03 32.59
CA GLU A 72 -1.25 11.89 32.66
C GLU A 72 0.21 12.29 32.44
N TYR A 73 0.45 13.26 31.55
CA TYR A 73 1.80 13.78 31.36
C TYR A 73 2.31 14.48 32.63
N GLN A 74 1.47 15.29 33.28
CA GLN A 74 1.83 15.99 34.52
C GLN A 74 2.08 15.03 35.69
N ARG A 75 1.41 13.87 35.70
CA ARG A 75 1.69 12.76 36.62
C ARG A 75 2.98 11.99 36.30
N GLY A 76 3.67 12.31 35.20
CA GLY A 76 4.87 11.60 34.73
C GLY A 76 4.58 10.37 33.84
N ASN A 77 3.31 10.08 33.56
CA ASN A 77 2.88 8.89 32.82
C ASN A 77 2.84 9.15 31.30
N ARG A 78 4.01 9.31 30.68
CA ARG A 78 4.12 9.67 29.25
C ARG A 78 3.36 8.71 28.31
N SER A 79 3.41 7.41 28.56
CA SER A 79 2.72 6.42 27.71
C SER A 79 1.19 6.54 27.78
N LEU A 80 0.64 6.86 28.97
CA LEU A 80 -0.80 7.09 29.13
C LEU A 80 -1.24 8.41 28.51
N ALA A 81 -0.37 9.43 28.55
CA ALA A 81 -0.59 10.69 27.85
C ALA A 81 -0.72 10.46 26.33
N GLN A 82 0.24 9.74 25.75
CA GLN A 82 0.23 9.38 24.33
C GLN A 82 -1.03 8.59 23.94
N LEU A 83 -1.41 7.59 24.75
CA LEU A 83 -2.60 6.80 24.51
C LEU A 83 -3.87 7.68 24.50
N SER A 84 -3.97 8.61 25.44
CA SER A 84 -5.12 9.52 25.54
C SER A 84 -5.20 10.45 24.32
N PHE A 85 -4.08 11.03 23.90
CA PHE A 85 -4.04 11.85 22.67
C PHE A 85 -4.42 11.04 21.43
N ARG A 86 -3.87 9.83 21.25
CA ARG A 86 -4.24 8.96 20.12
C ARG A 86 -5.73 8.62 20.10
N ARG A 87 -6.32 8.34 21.28
CA ARG A 87 -7.76 8.10 21.39
C ARG A 87 -8.57 9.32 20.98
N ALA A 88 -8.19 10.52 21.44
CA ALA A 88 -8.85 11.76 21.03
C ALA A 88 -8.82 11.88 19.50
N PHE A 89 -7.65 11.68 18.91
CA PHE A 89 -7.49 11.85 17.48
C PHE A 89 -8.18 10.80 16.60
N ASN A 90 -8.32 9.57 17.09
CA ASN A 90 -9.08 8.53 16.41
C ASN A 90 -10.58 8.86 16.36
N LEU A 91 -11.08 9.65 17.32
CA LEU A 91 -12.46 10.14 17.30
C LEU A 91 -12.60 11.34 16.37
N HIS A 92 -11.73 12.33 16.51
CA HIS A 92 -11.68 13.51 15.67
C HIS A 92 -10.31 14.18 15.80
N VAL A 93 -9.77 14.67 14.69
CA VAL A 93 -8.50 15.40 14.67
C VAL A 93 -8.77 16.85 15.11
N PRO A 94 -8.34 17.28 16.32
CA PRO A 94 -8.59 18.62 16.81
C PRO A 94 -7.84 19.63 15.92
N THR A 95 -8.53 20.67 15.48
CA THR A 95 -7.95 21.73 14.66
C THR A 95 -7.35 22.85 15.50
N ASP A 96 -7.76 23.00 16.76
CA ASP A 96 -7.25 24.04 17.65
C ASP A 96 -7.31 23.58 19.12
N VAL A 97 -6.16 23.43 19.78
CA VAL A 97 -6.06 23.18 21.23
C VAL A 97 -5.19 24.27 21.83
N THR A 98 -5.85 25.31 22.32
CA THR A 98 -5.19 26.47 22.93
C THR A 98 -4.76 26.19 24.37
N GLY A 99 -3.65 26.80 24.79
CA GLY A 99 -3.18 26.80 26.19
C GLY A 99 -2.29 25.64 26.62
N LEU A 100 -1.94 24.69 25.74
CA LEU A 100 -0.99 23.62 26.07
C LEU A 100 0.41 24.16 26.41
N GLU A 101 0.86 25.19 25.68
CA GLU A 101 2.17 25.82 25.91
C GLU A 101 2.26 26.50 27.29
N THR A 102 1.16 27.09 27.75
CA THR A 102 1.06 27.73 29.08
C THR A 102 1.20 26.72 30.21
N ILE A 103 0.79 25.47 30.00
CA ILE A 103 0.87 24.41 30.99
C ILE A 103 2.26 23.81 31.05
N SER A 104 2.77 23.34 29.91
CA SER A 104 4.18 23.03 29.77
C SER A 104 4.59 22.91 28.29
N PRO A 105 5.81 23.38 27.94
CA PRO A 105 6.38 23.15 26.61
C PRO A 105 6.57 21.65 26.27
N GLY A 106 6.61 20.78 27.29
CA GLY A 106 6.73 19.33 27.12
C GLY A 106 5.46 18.70 26.57
N VAL A 107 4.30 19.04 27.15
CA VAL A 107 2.98 18.57 26.71
C VAL A 107 2.68 19.00 25.29
N ALA A 108 2.88 20.28 24.97
CA ALA A 108 2.64 20.81 23.62
C ALA A 108 3.45 20.06 22.56
N ARG A 109 4.76 19.83 22.82
CA ARG A 109 5.62 19.03 21.93
C ARG A 109 5.15 17.57 21.79
N LEU A 110 4.67 16.96 22.87
CA LEU A 110 4.16 15.58 22.84
C LEU A 110 2.87 15.50 22.01
N PHE A 111 1.92 16.38 22.28
CA PHE A 111 0.67 16.49 21.53
C PHE A 111 0.94 16.68 20.04
N ASP A 112 1.79 17.64 19.68
CA ASP A 112 2.21 17.90 18.29
C ASP A 112 2.84 16.68 17.63
N SER A 113 3.66 15.94 18.36
CA SER A 113 4.32 14.75 17.82
C SER A 113 3.31 13.62 17.52
N GLU A 114 2.36 13.38 18.42
CA GLU A 114 1.32 12.37 18.22
C GLU A 114 0.34 12.81 17.11
N TYR A 115 -0.02 14.10 17.07
CA TYR A 115 -0.87 14.69 16.05
C TYR A 115 -0.27 14.53 14.64
N ARG A 116 1.02 14.85 14.48
CA ARG A 116 1.73 14.70 13.20
C ARG A 116 1.88 13.26 12.75
N ALA A 117 1.95 12.31 13.69
CA ALA A 117 2.09 10.90 13.37
C ALA A 117 0.85 10.30 12.70
N ILE A 118 -0.32 10.89 12.94
CA ILE A 118 -1.60 10.38 12.42
C ILE A 118 -2.19 11.27 11.31
N ARG A 119 -1.88 12.57 11.31
CA ARG A 119 -2.45 13.51 10.35
C ARG A 119 -1.83 13.26 8.99
N VAL A 120 -2.70 13.19 7.99
CA VAL A 120 -2.29 13.19 6.59
C VAL A 120 -2.15 14.63 6.13
N PHE A 121 -0.96 15.00 5.68
CA PHE A 121 -0.68 16.32 5.13
C PHE A 121 -0.88 16.32 3.61
N SER A 122 -1.54 17.33 3.07
CA SER A 122 -1.59 17.51 1.63
C SER A 122 -0.26 18.02 1.08
N ALA A 123 -0.04 17.85 -0.23
CA ALA A 123 1.17 18.32 -0.91
C ALA A 123 1.43 19.84 -0.76
N ARG A 124 0.42 20.64 -0.38
CA ARG A 124 0.54 22.10 -0.16
C ARG A 124 0.95 22.48 1.26
N GLU A 125 0.80 21.57 2.21
CA GLU A 125 1.08 21.80 3.64
C GLU A 125 2.46 21.30 4.07
N VAL A 126 3.16 20.63 3.16
CA VAL A 126 4.50 20.09 3.36
C VAL A 126 5.51 21.02 2.71
N ASP A 127 6.65 21.20 3.37
CA ASP A 127 7.76 22.00 2.83
C ASP A 127 8.50 21.21 1.73
N VAL A 128 8.59 19.89 1.92
CA VAL A 128 9.17 18.96 0.95
C VAL A 128 8.14 17.86 0.69
N PRO A 129 7.64 17.70 -0.54
CA PRO A 129 6.67 16.65 -0.86
C PRO A 129 7.34 15.27 -0.89
N ALA A 130 6.54 14.21 -0.76
CA ALA A 130 7.02 12.85 -0.94
C ALA A 130 7.49 12.64 -2.39
N GLN A 131 8.62 11.95 -2.56
CA GLN A 131 9.24 11.73 -3.87
C GLN A 131 9.50 10.24 -4.11
N TRP A 132 9.49 9.83 -5.38
CA TRP A 132 9.87 8.47 -5.77
C TRP A 132 11.34 8.21 -5.42
N ARG A 133 11.59 7.18 -4.61
CA ARG A 133 12.96 6.72 -4.35
C ARG A 133 13.28 5.50 -5.21
N ILE A 134 12.41 4.49 -5.17
CA ILE A 134 12.52 3.27 -5.96
C ILE A 134 11.13 2.99 -6.55
N PRO A 135 10.90 3.34 -7.84
CA PRO A 135 9.67 2.95 -8.51
C PRO A 135 9.68 1.44 -8.73
N ALA A 136 8.61 0.75 -8.31
CA ALA A 136 8.45 -0.65 -8.66
C ALA A 136 8.15 -0.80 -10.16
N VAL A 137 8.56 -1.94 -10.73
CA VAL A 137 8.29 -2.25 -12.13
C VAL A 137 6.81 -2.58 -12.29
N PHE A 138 6.11 -1.78 -13.09
CA PHE A 138 4.74 -2.07 -13.47
C PHE A 138 4.71 -3.23 -14.48
N VAL A 139 4.06 -4.33 -14.11
CA VAL A 139 3.87 -5.49 -14.98
C VAL A 139 2.57 -5.32 -15.76
N TYR A 140 2.69 -5.15 -17.08
CA TYR A 140 1.52 -4.99 -17.93
C TYR A 140 0.66 -6.26 -17.96
N PRO A 141 -0.66 -6.19 -17.69
CA PRO A 141 -1.51 -7.37 -17.54
C PRO A 141 -1.59 -8.19 -18.83
N ALA A 142 -1.42 -9.52 -18.74
CA ALA A 142 -1.42 -10.41 -19.90
C ALA A 142 -2.72 -10.34 -20.70
N VAL A 143 -3.86 -10.20 -20.02
CA VAL A 143 -5.19 -10.11 -20.65
C VAL A 143 -5.37 -8.86 -21.51
N LEU A 144 -4.61 -7.79 -21.24
CA LEU A 144 -4.67 -6.54 -21.99
C LEU A 144 -3.64 -6.49 -23.11
N LYS A 145 -2.60 -7.33 -23.09
CA LYS A 145 -1.50 -7.29 -24.07
C LYS A 145 -2.02 -7.36 -25.52
N PRO A 146 -2.95 -8.28 -25.87
CA PRO A 146 -3.45 -8.37 -27.25
C PRO A 146 -4.25 -7.15 -27.70
N ARG A 147 -4.96 -6.50 -26.75
CA ARG A 147 -5.77 -5.32 -27.01
C ARG A 147 -4.96 -4.03 -27.04
N ARG A 148 -3.72 -4.05 -26.56
CA ARG A 148 -2.77 -2.92 -26.61
C ARG A 148 -3.34 -1.64 -25.99
N ILE A 149 -4.20 -1.78 -24.97
CA ILE A 149 -4.84 -0.63 -24.32
C ILE A 149 -3.76 0.24 -23.66
N SER A 150 -3.85 1.54 -23.91
CA SER A 150 -2.94 2.53 -23.37
C SER A 150 -3.69 3.71 -22.79
N GLY A 151 -3.06 4.44 -21.89
CA GLY A 151 -3.63 5.64 -21.31
C GLY A 151 -2.91 6.03 -20.02
N HIS A 152 -3.61 6.74 -19.15
CA HIS A 152 -3.12 7.15 -17.85
C HIS A 152 -4.10 6.72 -16.76
N ALA A 153 -3.57 6.35 -15.61
CA ALA A 153 -4.36 6.19 -14.40
C ALA A 153 -4.11 7.39 -13.48
N LEU A 154 -5.16 7.96 -12.92
CA LEU A 154 -5.04 8.96 -11.87
C LEU A 154 -5.22 8.26 -10.52
N VAL A 155 -4.19 8.31 -9.68
CA VAL A 155 -4.20 7.66 -8.37
C VAL A 155 -3.98 8.68 -7.28
N HIS A 156 -4.84 8.64 -6.27
CA HIS A 156 -4.64 9.31 -4.99
C HIS A 156 -4.21 8.27 -3.95
N MET A 157 -3.20 8.60 -3.14
CA MET A 157 -2.69 7.70 -2.12
C MET A 157 -2.04 8.46 -0.97
N VAL A 158 -1.89 7.80 0.18
CA VAL A 158 -1.14 8.29 1.33
C VAL A 158 0.17 7.52 1.46
N VAL A 159 1.26 8.27 1.59
CA VAL A 159 2.59 7.76 1.94
C VAL A 159 2.82 8.00 3.42
N ASP A 160 3.20 6.95 4.14
CA ASP A 160 3.50 7.01 5.57
C ASP A 160 4.87 7.67 5.87
N THR A 161 5.20 7.80 7.15
CA THR A 161 6.49 8.37 7.59
C THR A 161 7.70 7.47 7.30
N LEU A 162 7.49 6.22 6.89
CA LEU A 162 8.51 5.25 6.51
C LEU A 162 8.72 5.20 4.97
N GLY A 163 7.86 5.88 4.20
CA GLY A 163 7.94 5.92 2.75
C GLY A 163 7.17 4.78 2.07
N ASN A 164 6.29 4.09 2.79
CA ASN A 164 5.41 3.07 2.24
C ASN A 164 4.03 3.66 1.94
N VAL A 165 3.36 3.12 0.93
CA VAL A 165 1.98 3.49 0.60
C VAL A 165 1.02 2.75 1.54
N GLU A 166 0.06 3.45 2.14
CA GLU A 166 -0.98 2.83 2.95
C GLU A 166 -2.04 2.17 2.06
N GLU A 167 -2.19 0.84 2.16
CA GLU A 167 -3.08 0.06 1.27
C GLU A 167 -4.51 0.60 1.20
N LYS A 168 -5.09 0.93 2.36
CA LYS A 168 -6.47 1.43 2.46
C LYS A 168 -6.66 2.84 1.91
N SER A 169 -5.57 3.56 1.66
CA SER A 169 -5.59 4.93 1.14
C SER A 169 -5.54 5.02 -0.38
N ILE A 170 -5.30 3.89 -1.07
CA ILE A 170 -5.14 3.88 -2.52
C ILE A 170 -6.50 4.02 -3.18
N GLU A 171 -6.75 5.19 -3.76
CA GLU A 171 -7.94 5.53 -4.52
C GLU A 171 -7.56 5.74 -5.99
N ILE A 172 -8.17 4.97 -6.88
CA ILE A 172 -7.98 5.09 -8.33
C ILE A 172 -9.15 5.92 -8.86
N LEU A 173 -8.88 7.16 -9.24
CA LEU A 173 -9.89 8.14 -9.64
C LEU A 173 -10.30 7.96 -11.10
N ASP A 174 -9.35 7.62 -11.96
CA ASP A 174 -9.58 7.35 -13.37
C ASP A 174 -8.62 6.26 -13.87
N ILE A 175 -9.11 5.39 -14.74
CA ILE A 175 -8.31 4.33 -15.35
C ILE A 175 -8.94 3.83 -16.66
N PRO A 176 -8.16 3.52 -17.70
CA PRO A 176 -8.71 3.15 -19.01
C PRO A 176 -9.42 1.79 -19.04
N ASP A 177 -9.00 0.86 -18.19
CA ASP A 177 -9.56 -0.50 -18.10
C ASP A 177 -9.38 -1.02 -16.66
N SER A 178 -10.42 -1.64 -16.10
CA SER A 178 -10.41 -2.12 -14.71
C SER A 178 -9.42 -3.26 -14.47
N ALA A 179 -8.99 -3.98 -15.50
CA ALA A 179 -7.96 -5.02 -15.38
C ALA A 179 -6.57 -4.47 -15.00
N PHE A 180 -6.35 -3.15 -15.08
CA PHE A 180 -5.14 -2.51 -14.56
C PHE A 180 -5.14 -2.32 -13.04
N ILE A 181 -6.31 -2.35 -12.37
CA ILE A 181 -6.45 -1.98 -10.95
C ILE A 181 -5.56 -2.84 -10.04
N GLY A 182 -5.64 -4.17 -10.17
CA GLY A 182 -4.86 -5.10 -9.35
C GLY A 182 -3.34 -4.89 -9.50
N PRO A 183 -2.81 -4.99 -10.73
CA PRO A 183 -1.39 -4.80 -10.99
C PRO A 183 -0.87 -3.40 -10.62
N LEU A 184 -1.69 -2.36 -10.79
CA LEU A 184 -1.34 -1.01 -10.36
C LEU A 184 -1.24 -0.92 -8.84
N ARG A 185 -2.21 -1.48 -8.10
CA ARG A 185 -2.17 -1.52 -6.64
C ARG A 185 -0.96 -2.28 -6.12
N GLU A 186 -0.67 -3.46 -6.68
CA GLU A 186 0.52 -4.26 -6.33
C GLU A 186 1.82 -3.46 -6.57
N THR A 187 1.91 -2.77 -7.70
CA THR A 187 3.07 -1.92 -8.04
C THR A 187 3.24 -0.78 -7.03
N LEU A 188 2.15 -0.11 -6.64
CA LEU A 188 2.20 0.98 -5.66
C LEU A 188 2.62 0.51 -4.26
N LEU A 189 2.10 -0.63 -3.81
CA LEU A 189 2.47 -1.25 -2.53
C LEU A 189 3.93 -1.72 -2.50
N ALA A 190 4.44 -2.20 -3.65
CA ALA A 190 5.83 -2.60 -3.80
C ALA A 190 6.79 -1.40 -3.93
N SER A 191 6.29 -0.21 -4.23
CA SER A 191 7.11 0.98 -4.43
C SER A 191 7.61 1.58 -3.12
N ARG A 192 8.68 2.37 -3.20
CA ARG A 192 9.24 3.09 -2.05
C ARG A 192 9.41 4.57 -2.35
N PHE A 193 8.96 5.38 -1.41
CA PHE A 193 9.00 6.83 -1.46
C PHE A 193 9.99 7.37 -0.42
N GLU A 194 10.55 8.54 -0.70
CA GLU A 194 11.07 9.39 0.34
C GLU A 194 9.89 10.12 1.00
N PRO A 195 9.69 10.01 2.33
CA PRO A 195 8.55 10.63 3.00
C PRO A 195 8.59 12.14 2.90
N ALA A 196 7.40 12.76 2.93
CA ALA A 196 7.29 14.21 2.97
C ALA A 196 7.85 14.79 4.28
N ARG A 197 8.29 16.04 4.22
CA ARG A 197 8.75 16.80 5.39
C ARG A 197 7.92 18.05 5.60
N SER A 198 7.53 18.28 6.85
CA SER A 198 6.91 19.52 7.32
C SER A 198 7.67 19.99 8.56
N LYS A 199 8.15 21.24 8.53
CA LYS A 199 9.05 21.85 9.52
C LYS A 199 10.26 20.97 9.85
N GLY A 200 10.86 20.37 8.81
CA GLY A 200 12.02 19.48 8.91
C GLY A 200 11.76 18.07 9.47
N ARG A 201 10.51 17.71 9.79
CA ARG A 201 10.13 16.38 10.32
C ARG A 201 9.38 15.56 9.28
N LEU A 202 9.61 14.25 9.28
CA LEU A 202 8.88 13.30 8.43
C LEU A 202 7.41 13.25 8.82
N VAL A 203 6.51 13.36 7.85
CA VAL A 203 5.05 13.33 8.06
C VAL A 203 4.37 12.43 7.04
N LYS A 204 3.20 11.91 7.40
CA LYS A 204 2.34 11.23 6.42
C LYS A 204 1.80 12.25 5.43
N SER A 205 1.80 11.93 4.15
CA SER A 205 1.31 12.85 3.14
C SER A 205 0.46 12.18 2.09
N SER A 206 -0.63 12.85 1.69
CA SER A 206 -1.39 12.46 0.51
C SER A 206 -0.79 13.06 -0.75
N LEU A 207 -0.80 12.28 -1.82
CA LEU A 207 -0.32 12.68 -3.12
C LEU A 207 -1.22 12.11 -4.23
N SER A 208 -1.33 12.88 -5.32
CA SER A 208 -2.02 12.47 -6.53
C SER A 208 -0.99 12.31 -7.63
N TYR A 209 -0.97 11.15 -8.28
CA TYR A 209 -0.01 10.83 -9.32
C TYR A 209 -0.70 10.30 -10.57
N GLN A 210 -0.21 10.72 -11.72
CA GLN A 210 -0.65 10.23 -13.03
C GLN A 210 0.31 9.13 -13.51
N PHE A 211 -0.18 7.90 -13.55
CA PHE A 211 0.60 6.73 -13.95
C PHE A 211 0.40 6.45 -15.44
N ASN A 212 1.48 6.40 -16.21
CA ASN A 212 1.42 6.06 -17.63
C ASN A 212 1.29 4.55 -17.80
N LEU A 213 0.19 4.12 -18.41
CA LEU A 213 -0.11 2.72 -18.69
C LEU A 213 0.12 2.47 -20.17
N THR A 214 1.34 2.08 -20.52
CA THR A 214 1.69 1.79 -21.92
C THR A 214 2.00 0.31 -22.09
N PRO A 215 1.46 -0.33 -23.15
CA PRO A 215 1.82 -1.70 -23.45
C PRO A 215 3.32 -1.80 -23.79
N PRO A 216 3.97 -2.93 -23.47
CA PRO A 216 5.37 -3.14 -23.82
C PRO A 216 5.56 -2.98 -25.33
N PRO A 217 6.70 -2.43 -25.81
CA PRO A 217 6.93 -2.30 -27.24
C PRO A 217 6.85 -3.66 -27.93
N LEU A 218 6.30 -3.69 -29.14
CA LEU A 218 6.35 -4.90 -29.96
C LEU A 218 7.82 -5.24 -30.24
N GLN A 219 8.16 -6.50 -30.06
CA GLN A 219 9.52 -6.98 -30.26
C GLN A 219 9.57 -7.83 -31.52
N ASP A 220 10.65 -7.68 -32.30
CA ASP A 220 10.89 -8.50 -33.48
C ASP A 220 11.22 -9.94 -33.07
N PRO A 221 10.36 -10.92 -33.37
CA PRO A 221 10.57 -12.31 -32.97
C PRO A 221 11.85 -12.91 -33.51
N VAL A 222 12.31 -12.50 -34.71
CA VAL A 222 13.56 -13.00 -35.30
C VAL A 222 14.74 -12.63 -34.41
N ARG A 223 14.81 -11.34 -34.03
CA ARG A 223 15.88 -10.84 -33.15
C ARG A 223 15.85 -11.49 -31.78
N LEU A 224 14.67 -11.80 -31.24
CA LEU A 224 14.54 -12.50 -29.96
C LEU A 224 15.10 -13.92 -30.04
N VAL A 225 14.79 -14.67 -31.09
CA VAL A 225 15.32 -16.02 -31.29
C VAL A 225 16.84 -15.99 -31.49
N ASP A 226 17.36 -15.03 -32.25
CA ASP A 226 18.82 -14.87 -32.44
C ASP A 226 19.54 -14.57 -31.12
N ARG A 227 18.99 -13.67 -30.31
CA ARG A 227 19.52 -13.37 -28.97
C ARG A 227 19.43 -14.59 -28.04
N ALA A 228 18.34 -15.35 -28.08
CA ALA A 228 18.18 -16.57 -27.29
C ALA A 228 19.25 -17.60 -27.65
N ARG A 229 19.55 -17.79 -28.93
CA ARG A 229 20.65 -18.65 -29.39
C ARG A 229 22.01 -18.18 -28.89
N GLN A 230 22.26 -16.87 -28.88
CA GLN A 230 23.48 -16.31 -28.31
C GLN A 230 23.59 -16.61 -26.81
N GLN A 231 22.50 -16.47 -26.05
CA GLN A 231 22.46 -16.81 -24.62
C GLN A 231 22.74 -18.31 -24.39
N LEU A 232 22.21 -19.20 -25.24
CA LEU A 232 22.49 -20.64 -25.16
C LEU A 232 23.97 -20.98 -25.41
N ARG A 233 24.62 -20.31 -26.37
CA ARG A 233 26.07 -20.46 -26.59
C ARG A 233 26.89 -20.01 -25.37
N GLN A 234 26.35 -19.11 -24.56
CA GLN A 234 26.94 -18.64 -23.30
C GLN A 234 26.50 -19.47 -22.09
N HIS A 235 25.84 -20.62 -22.29
CA HIS A 235 25.28 -21.48 -21.25
C HIS A 235 24.23 -20.79 -20.34
N ARG A 236 23.59 -19.71 -20.82
CA ARG A 236 22.55 -18.96 -20.10
C ARG A 236 21.15 -19.40 -20.54
N ALA A 237 20.79 -20.64 -20.18
CA ALA A 237 19.53 -21.25 -20.62
C ALA A 237 18.28 -20.51 -20.11
N ASP A 238 18.31 -19.96 -18.90
CA ASP A 238 17.18 -19.20 -18.35
C ASP A 238 16.89 -17.91 -19.12
N SER A 239 17.93 -17.14 -19.44
CA SER A 239 17.81 -15.95 -20.27
C SER A 239 17.32 -16.28 -21.67
N ALA A 240 17.77 -17.40 -22.24
CA ALA A 240 17.28 -17.89 -23.53
C ALA A 240 15.78 -18.24 -23.47
N LEU A 241 15.34 -18.97 -22.43
CA LEU A 241 13.94 -19.34 -22.25
C LEU A 241 13.03 -18.11 -22.08
N ALA A 242 13.48 -17.09 -21.36
CA ALA A 242 12.74 -15.83 -21.23
C ALA A 242 12.53 -15.15 -22.59
N LEU A 243 13.61 -14.99 -23.37
CA LEU A 243 13.54 -14.39 -24.73
C LEU A 243 12.65 -15.20 -25.68
N LEU A 244 12.65 -16.53 -25.57
CA LEU A 244 11.80 -17.40 -26.39
C LEU A 244 10.34 -17.35 -25.95
N GLY A 245 10.06 -17.14 -24.65
CA GLY A 245 8.73 -16.83 -24.16
C GLY A 245 8.17 -15.58 -24.81
N ASP A 246 8.97 -14.50 -24.87
CA ASP A 246 8.60 -13.26 -25.55
C ASP A 246 8.43 -13.46 -27.06
N ALA A 247 9.31 -14.23 -27.72
CA ALA A 247 9.21 -14.50 -29.16
C ALA A 247 7.93 -15.28 -29.54
N LEU A 248 7.46 -16.15 -28.63
CA LEU A 248 6.27 -16.98 -28.82
C LEU A 248 4.98 -16.30 -28.36
N ASP A 249 5.06 -15.18 -27.64
CA ASP A 249 3.93 -14.34 -27.25
C ASP A 249 3.15 -13.94 -28.52
N SER A 250 1.83 -14.19 -28.52
CA SER A 250 0.96 -13.95 -29.67
C SER A 250 0.94 -12.48 -30.10
N THR A 251 1.25 -11.57 -29.18
CA THR A 251 1.28 -10.13 -29.43
C THR A 251 2.44 -9.68 -30.31
N ASN A 252 3.53 -10.44 -30.39
CA ASN A 252 4.66 -10.11 -31.27
C ASN A 252 4.47 -10.64 -32.71
N HIS A 253 3.32 -11.24 -33.02
CA HIS A 253 2.93 -11.66 -34.37
C HIS A 253 4.01 -12.49 -35.11
N ALA A 254 4.69 -13.40 -34.40
CA ALA A 254 5.64 -14.33 -35.01
C ALA A 254 4.99 -15.11 -36.15
N SER A 255 5.65 -15.09 -37.32
CA SER A 255 5.24 -15.91 -38.45
C SER A 255 5.26 -17.39 -38.06
N PRO A 256 4.45 -18.25 -38.71
CA PRO A 256 4.47 -19.69 -38.43
C PRO A 256 5.88 -20.31 -38.50
N ALA A 257 6.69 -19.89 -39.47
CA ALA A 257 8.08 -20.34 -39.61
C ALA A 257 8.96 -19.92 -38.42
N ILE A 258 8.82 -18.66 -37.95
CA ILE A 258 9.57 -18.17 -36.79
C ILE A 258 9.10 -18.87 -35.51
N ARG A 259 7.80 -19.18 -35.38
CA ARG A 259 7.25 -19.92 -34.24
C ARG A 259 7.87 -21.32 -34.14
N VAL A 260 7.92 -22.05 -35.26
CA VAL A 260 8.60 -23.37 -35.34
C VAL A 260 10.07 -23.24 -34.96
N TYR A 261 10.74 -22.20 -35.47
CA TYR A 261 12.14 -21.95 -35.13
C TYR A 261 12.36 -21.70 -33.64
N ALA A 262 11.53 -20.83 -33.04
CA ALA A 262 11.59 -20.49 -31.63
C ALA A 262 11.32 -21.74 -30.75
N GLN A 263 10.34 -22.57 -31.10
CA GLN A 263 10.05 -23.83 -30.38
C GLN A 263 11.23 -24.80 -30.44
N LEU A 264 11.92 -24.89 -31.58
CA LEU A 264 13.11 -25.72 -31.72
C LEU A 264 14.24 -25.25 -30.80
N VAL A 265 14.52 -23.94 -30.77
CA VAL A 265 15.52 -23.35 -29.86
C VAL A 265 15.09 -23.51 -28.40
N GLN A 266 13.79 -23.46 -28.12
CA GLN A 266 13.23 -23.67 -26.77
C GLN A 266 13.45 -25.11 -26.29
N GLY A 267 13.30 -26.11 -27.16
CA GLY A 267 13.63 -27.50 -26.84
C GLY A 267 15.11 -27.70 -26.52
N MET A 268 16.01 -27.04 -27.26
CA MET A 268 17.44 -27.02 -26.93
C MET A 268 17.71 -26.41 -25.56
N ALA A 269 17.04 -25.31 -25.23
CA ALA A 269 17.18 -24.65 -23.94
C ALA A 269 16.68 -25.52 -22.76
N TRP A 270 15.55 -26.21 -22.94
CA TRP A 270 15.05 -27.14 -21.92
C TRP A 270 15.98 -28.35 -21.72
N ARG A 271 16.54 -28.88 -22.80
CA ARG A 271 17.53 -29.97 -22.72
C ARG A 271 18.80 -29.52 -22.00
N ALA A 272 19.27 -28.30 -22.26
CA ALA A 272 20.40 -27.71 -21.53
C ALA A 272 20.12 -27.56 -20.02
N LYS A 273 18.85 -27.43 -19.60
CA LYS A 273 18.43 -27.44 -18.19
C LYS A 273 18.16 -28.85 -17.62
N GLY A 274 18.37 -29.92 -18.38
CA GLY A 274 18.03 -31.29 -17.97
C GLY A 274 16.53 -31.54 -17.80
N ARG A 275 15.68 -30.75 -18.49
CA ARG A 275 14.22 -30.91 -18.49
C ARG A 275 13.77 -31.67 -19.73
N ASP A 276 14.15 -32.95 -19.81
CA ASP A 276 13.99 -33.76 -21.03
C ASP A 276 12.55 -33.96 -21.47
N SER A 277 11.59 -34.01 -20.55
CA SER A 277 10.17 -34.08 -20.87
C SER A 277 9.66 -32.82 -21.59
N LEU A 278 10.03 -31.64 -21.09
CA LEU A 278 9.71 -30.35 -21.72
C LEU A 278 10.44 -30.17 -23.05
N ALA A 279 11.70 -30.61 -23.13
CA ALA A 279 12.46 -30.60 -24.36
C ALA A 279 11.79 -31.47 -25.43
N THR A 280 11.40 -32.70 -25.08
CA THR A 280 10.71 -33.62 -25.99
C THR A 280 9.37 -33.04 -26.47
N ALA A 281 8.56 -32.49 -25.56
CA ALA A 281 7.28 -31.87 -25.91
C ALA A 281 7.44 -30.70 -26.89
N THR A 282 8.42 -29.82 -26.63
CA THR A 282 8.70 -28.65 -27.50
C THR A 282 9.28 -29.06 -28.85
N PHE A 283 10.15 -30.07 -28.92
CA PHE A 283 10.63 -30.62 -30.20
C PHE A 283 9.51 -31.25 -31.03
N SER A 284 8.62 -32.02 -30.40
CA SER A 284 7.46 -32.61 -31.09
C SER A 284 6.54 -31.53 -31.65
N ALA A 285 6.28 -30.46 -30.89
CA ALA A 285 5.48 -29.32 -31.36
C ALA A 285 6.14 -28.60 -32.55
N ALA A 286 7.45 -28.37 -32.49
CA ALA A 286 8.20 -27.77 -33.59
C ALA A 286 8.17 -28.64 -34.86
N LEU A 287 8.35 -29.95 -34.72
CA LEU A 287 8.32 -30.89 -35.85
C LEU A 287 6.91 -30.96 -36.49
N ALA A 288 5.85 -30.98 -35.68
CA ALA A 288 4.48 -30.93 -36.18
C ALA A 288 4.23 -29.64 -36.98
N GLY A 289 4.65 -28.48 -36.45
CA GLY A 289 4.54 -27.20 -37.16
C GLY A 289 5.38 -27.14 -38.44
N TYR A 290 6.57 -27.74 -38.44
CA TYR A 290 7.39 -27.88 -39.65
C TYR A 290 6.66 -28.67 -40.73
N HIS A 291 6.10 -29.84 -40.38
CA HIS A 291 5.35 -30.67 -41.33
C HIS A 291 4.16 -29.92 -41.93
N ASP A 292 3.38 -29.24 -41.10
CA ASP A 292 2.25 -28.41 -41.54
C ASP A 292 2.66 -27.27 -42.49
N LEU A 293 3.83 -26.65 -42.28
CA LEU A 293 4.32 -25.61 -43.20
C LEU A 293 4.77 -26.18 -44.54
N THR A 294 5.42 -27.35 -44.52
CA THR A 294 5.85 -28.03 -45.75
C THR A 294 4.66 -28.53 -46.58
N THR A 295 3.59 -29.01 -45.96
CA THR A 295 2.38 -29.44 -46.69
C THR A 295 1.64 -28.26 -47.33
N ARG A 296 1.73 -27.07 -46.74
CA ARG A 296 1.18 -25.82 -47.29
C ARG A 296 2.07 -25.16 -48.36
N GLY A 297 3.21 -25.77 -48.69
CA GLY A 297 4.14 -25.23 -49.70
C GLY A 297 4.88 -23.96 -49.25
N VAL A 298 4.95 -23.67 -47.95
CA VAL A 298 5.69 -22.51 -47.42
C VAL A 298 7.19 -22.84 -47.45
N ASP A 299 7.96 -22.12 -48.26
CA ASP A 299 9.41 -22.29 -48.33
C ASP A 299 10.06 -21.78 -47.04
N LEU A 300 10.51 -22.70 -46.20
CA LEU A 300 11.27 -22.41 -45.00
C LEU A 300 12.70 -22.09 -45.40
N ALA A 301 13.16 -20.87 -45.06
CA ALA A 301 14.51 -20.39 -45.34
C ALA A 301 15.58 -21.47 -45.03
N PRO A 302 16.70 -21.52 -45.78
CA PRO A 302 17.67 -22.62 -45.76
C PRO A 302 18.14 -23.08 -44.37
N VAL A 303 18.16 -22.15 -43.40
CA VAL A 303 18.55 -22.39 -42.01
C VAL A 303 17.65 -23.41 -41.31
N LEU A 304 16.33 -23.41 -41.57
CA LEU A 304 15.40 -24.35 -40.93
C LEU A 304 15.53 -25.78 -41.49
N ARG A 305 15.86 -25.92 -42.78
CA ARG A 305 16.15 -27.24 -43.38
C ARG A 305 17.38 -27.87 -42.74
N SER A 306 18.47 -27.09 -42.62
CA SER A 306 19.72 -27.59 -42.01
C SER A 306 19.55 -28.07 -40.56
N LEU A 307 18.67 -27.42 -39.80
CA LEU A 307 18.37 -27.76 -38.41
C LEU A 307 17.42 -28.96 -38.28
N ALA A 308 16.42 -29.07 -39.15
CA ALA A 308 15.53 -30.25 -39.20
C ALA A 308 16.33 -31.52 -39.55
N ASP A 309 17.27 -31.43 -40.48
CA ASP A 309 18.18 -32.52 -40.83
C ASP A 309 19.08 -32.91 -39.64
N THR A 310 19.56 -31.92 -38.89
CA THR A 310 20.36 -32.16 -37.67
C THR A 310 19.56 -32.85 -36.56
N VAL A 311 18.28 -32.48 -36.34
CA VAL A 311 17.43 -33.12 -35.33
C VAL A 311 17.03 -34.55 -35.72
N ARG A 312 16.77 -34.80 -37.01
CA ARG A 312 16.55 -36.16 -37.52
C ARG A 312 17.75 -37.07 -37.28
N LEU A 313 18.97 -36.53 -37.40
CA LEU A 313 20.19 -37.27 -37.11
C LEU A 313 20.41 -37.53 -35.61
N LEU A 314 19.82 -36.71 -34.73
CA LEU A 314 19.96 -36.82 -33.27
C LEU A 314 18.86 -37.65 -32.60
N THR A 315 17.87 -38.13 -33.35
CA THR A 315 16.78 -38.98 -32.84
C THR A 315 16.97 -40.40 -33.38
N PRO A 316 17.46 -41.37 -32.58
CA PRO A 316 17.62 -42.73 -33.06
C PRO A 316 16.24 -43.32 -33.43
N ARG A 317 16.14 -43.92 -34.62
CA ARG A 317 15.00 -44.77 -34.99
C ARG A 317 14.90 -45.86 -33.92
N ARG A 318 13.80 -45.90 -33.17
CA ARG A 318 13.38 -47.13 -32.51
C ARG A 318 12.78 -48.01 -33.60
N GLU A 319 13.55 -49.01 -34.02
CA GLU A 319 13.03 -50.23 -34.61
C GLU A 319 12.39 -51.10 -33.52
#